data_AF-A0A329LHP6-F1
#
_entry.id   AF-A0A329LHP6-F1
#
_cell.length_a   1.000
_cell.length_b   1.000
_cell.length_c   1.000
_cell.angle_alpha   90.00
_cell.angle_beta   90.00
_cell.angle_gamma   90.00
#
_symmetry.space_group_name_H-M   'P 1'
#
loop_
_entity.id
_entity.type
_entity.pdbx_description
1 polymer ?
#
loop_
_entity_poly.entity_id
_entity_poly.type
_entity_poly.pdbx_seq_one_letter_code
_entity_poly.pdbx_strand_id
1 'polypeptide(L)'
;RFADRRGRRAALTVSVSLMALCSMVIALVPSQATIGVAAPIVLVLARLVQGFATGGEYGTSATYMSEAATRERRGFFSSFQYVTLVGGHVLAQFTLLVLDALLTEDQLRDFGWRIGFAIGGVAAVVVFWLRRTMDESLSEEVIEATKAGEDKGAGSIRELFTRYWKPSLLCFLITMGGTVAFYTYSVNAPAIVKTAYKGEGMTGTWINLIGLIFLMLLQPIGGMISDKVGRKPLLLWFGFGGLVYTYVLITYLPETRSPVTSFVLVAVGYVILTGYTSINALVKSELFPAHVRALGVGVGYALANSMFGGTAPLIYQALRERDQVPLFIGYVTVCIAVSLVVYLFFLRNKSETYLDRERGLAFVKA
;
A
#
# COMPACT_ATOMS: atom_id res chain seq x y z
N ARG A 1 -11.70 10.61 10.27
CA ARG A 1 -12.49 11.19 11.39
C ARG A 1 -11.66 11.41 12.64
N PHE A 2 -11.12 10.38 13.29
CA PHE A 2 -10.28 10.56 14.49
C PHE A 2 -9.09 11.48 14.20
N ALA A 3 -8.38 11.22 13.11
CA ALA A 3 -7.28 12.06 12.64
C ALA A 3 -7.69 13.49 12.28
N ASP A 4 -8.92 13.71 11.81
CA ASP A 4 -9.41 15.06 11.43
C ASP A 4 -9.87 15.86 12.64
N ARG A 5 -10.17 15.19 13.77
CA ARG A 5 -10.70 15.81 15.00
C ARG A 5 -9.68 15.94 16.13
N ARG A 6 -8.71 15.03 16.21
CA ARG A 6 -7.74 14.96 17.31
C ARG A 6 -6.29 15.14 16.88
N GLY A 7 -6.05 15.54 15.63
CA GLY A 7 -4.71 15.67 15.07
C GLY A 7 -4.22 14.40 14.38
N ARG A 8 -3.26 14.55 13.46
CA ARG A 8 -2.67 13.45 12.69
C ARG A 8 -1.76 12.61 13.57
N ARG A 9 -0.97 13.24 14.46
CA ARG A 9 -0.04 12.54 15.34
C ARG A 9 -0.77 11.57 16.28
N ALA A 10 -1.87 11.99 16.89
CA ALA A 10 -2.65 11.15 17.80
C ALA A 10 -3.21 9.91 17.09
N ALA A 11 -3.74 10.08 15.87
CA ALA A 11 -4.28 8.98 15.08
C ALA A 11 -3.22 7.95 14.71
N LEU A 12 -2.05 8.44 14.28
CA LEU A 12 -0.92 7.61 13.91
C LEU A 12 -0.36 6.83 15.11
N THR A 13 -0.29 7.44 16.29
CA THR A 13 0.17 6.77 17.52
C THR A 13 -0.78 5.64 17.92
N VAL A 14 -2.10 5.89 17.94
CA VAL A 14 -3.09 4.85 18.29
C VAL A 14 -3.05 3.68 17.31
N SER A 15 -2.93 3.97 16.01
CA SER A 15 -2.79 2.93 14.97
C SER A 15 -1.60 2.03 15.25
N VAL A 16 -0.41 2.61 15.42
CA VAL A 16 0.81 1.83 15.64
C VAL A 16 0.77 1.04 16.94
N SER A 17 0.25 1.61 18.03
CA SER A 17 0.10 0.89 19.30
C SER A 17 -0.79 -0.34 19.15
N LEU A 18 -1.90 -0.21 18.42
CA LEU A 18 -2.83 -1.31 18.18
C LEU A 18 -2.19 -2.39 17.28
N MET A 19 -1.46 -1.99 16.24
CA MET A 19 -0.71 -2.91 15.38
C MET A 19 0.35 -3.69 16.16
N ALA A 20 1.10 -3.00 17.05
CA ALA A 20 2.11 -3.60 17.91
C ALA A 20 1.51 -4.67 18.83
N LEU A 21 0.43 -4.32 19.52
CA LEU A 21 -0.27 -5.21 20.44
C LEU A 21 -0.74 -6.47 19.72
N CYS A 22 -1.40 -6.33 18.58
CA CYS A 22 -1.87 -7.48 17.82
C CYS A 22 -0.72 -8.33 17.26
N SER A 23 0.41 -7.73 16.84
CA SER A 23 1.60 -8.50 16.42
C SER A 23 2.15 -9.35 17.56
N MET A 24 2.20 -8.81 18.78
CA MET A 24 2.61 -9.56 19.97
C MET A 24 1.64 -10.67 20.34
N VAL A 25 0.33 -10.40 20.28
CA VAL A 25 -0.69 -11.43 20.48
C VAL A 25 -0.52 -12.58 19.48
N ILE A 26 -0.27 -12.28 18.20
CA ILE A 26 -0.04 -13.29 17.16
C ILE A 26 1.25 -14.08 17.40
N ALA A 27 2.32 -13.44 17.86
CA ALA A 27 3.58 -14.12 18.16
C ALA A 27 3.45 -15.09 19.35
N LEU A 28 2.66 -14.71 20.35
CA LEU A 28 2.53 -15.43 21.62
C LEU A 28 1.36 -16.43 21.68
N VAL A 29 0.44 -16.41 20.70
CA VAL A 29 -0.76 -17.25 20.74
C VAL A 29 -0.38 -18.74 20.84
N PRO A 30 -0.93 -19.51 21.81
CA PRO A 30 -0.68 -20.95 21.89
C PRO A 30 -1.15 -21.69 20.64
N SER A 31 -0.59 -22.88 20.40
CA SER A 31 -0.98 -23.69 19.24
C SER A 31 -2.42 -24.20 19.38
N GLN A 32 -2.99 -24.65 18.26
CA GLN A 32 -4.31 -25.29 18.24
C GLN A 32 -4.36 -26.52 19.16
N ALA A 33 -3.24 -27.23 19.33
CA ALA A 33 -3.17 -28.36 20.25
C ALA A 33 -3.40 -27.95 21.71
N THR A 34 -3.04 -26.72 22.10
CA THR A 34 -3.16 -26.23 23.48
C THR A 34 -4.54 -25.62 23.78
N ILE A 35 -5.06 -24.80 22.87
CA ILE A 35 -6.28 -24.00 23.12
C ILE A 35 -7.42 -24.28 22.13
N GLY A 36 -7.28 -25.31 21.29
CA GLY A 36 -8.29 -25.73 20.32
C GLY A 36 -8.64 -24.62 19.32
N VAL A 37 -9.94 -24.50 19.03
CA VAL A 37 -10.49 -23.54 18.05
C VAL A 37 -10.26 -22.08 18.48
N ALA A 38 -9.94 -21.81 19.74
CA ALA A 38 -9.62 -20.45 20.18
C ALA A 38 -8.37 -19.87 19.48
N ALA A 39 -7.38 -20.71 19.10
CA ALA A 39 -6.17 -20.24 18.41
C ALA A 39 -6.48 -19.54 17.07
N PRO A 40 -7.16 -20.17 16.10
CA PRO A 40 -7.52 -19.50 14.86
C PRO A 40 -8.48 -18.31 15.06
N ILE A 41 -9.38 -18.36 16.04
CA ILE A 41 -10.26 -17.21 16.36
C ILE A 41 -9.44 -16.00 16.81
N VAL A 42 -8.49 -16.18 17.74
CA VAL A 42 -7.61 -15.10 18.21
C VAL A 42 -6.77 -14.56 17.06
N LEU A 43 -6.23 -15.42 16.19
CA LEU A 43 -5.47 -15.00 15.01
C LEU A 43 -6.32 -14.15 14.05
N VAL A 44 -7.56 -14.57 13.78
CA VAL A 44 -8.49 -13.83 12.91
C VAL A 44 -8.85 -12.48 13.53
N LEU A 45 -9.21 -12.44 14.81
CA LEU A 45 -9.54 -11.19 15.50
C LEU A 45 -8.35 -10.22 15.53
N ALA A 46 -7.15 -10.71 15.85
CA ALA A 46 -5.93 -9.90 15.82
C ALA A 46 -5.67 -9.33 14.42
N ARG A 47 -5.90 -10.12 13.35
CA ARG A 47 -5.76 -9.65 11.96
C ARG A 47 -6.80 -8.63 11.55
N LEU A 48 -8.05 -8.79 11.98
CA LEU A 48 -9.10 -7.80 11.73
C LEU A 48 -8.77 -6.45 12.38
N VAL A 49 -8.29 -6.49 13.62
CA VAL A 49 -7.86 -5.30 14.37
C VAL A 49 -6.64 -4.65 13.72
N GLN A 50 -5.63 -5.42 13.28
CA GLN A 50 -4.49 -4.89 12.52
C GLN A 50 -4.90 -4.26 11.19
N GLY A 51 -5.82 -4.89 10.46
CA GLY A 51 -6.34 -4.37 9.20
C GLY A 51 -7.03 -3.03 9.40
N PHE A 52 -7.84 -2.90 10.46
CA PHE A 52 -8.48 -1.64 10.82
C PHE A 52 -7.46 -0.54 11.14
N ALA A 53 -6.45 -0.83 11.96
CA ALA A 53 -5.39 0.12 12.29
C ALA A 53 -4.65 0.60 11.03
N THR A 54 -4.18 -0.35 10.20
CA THR A 54 -3.44 -0.08 8.96
C THR A 54 -4.26 0.76 7.97
N GLY A 55 -5.55 0.46 7.84
CA GLY A 55 -6.46 1.20 6.95
C GLY A 55 -6.66 2.65 7.36
N GLY A 56 -6.68 2.94 8.67
CA GLY A 56 -6.74 4.29 9.20
C GLY A 56 -5.44 5.08 8.98
N GLU A 57 -4.30 4.41 9.02
CA GLU A 57 -2.97 5.04 8.93
C GLU A 57 -2.66 5.60 7.53
N TYR A 58 -3.02 4.86 6.47
CA TYR A 58 -2.65 5.21 5.09
C TYR A 58 -3.10 6.62 4.67
N GLY A 59 -4.37 6.95 4.91
CA GLY A 59 -4.93 8.26 4.51
C GLY A 59 -4.24 9.41 5.22
N THR A 60 -3.91 9.23 6.50
CA THR A 60 -3.14 10.19 7.32
C THR A 60 -1.73 10.39 6.80
N SER A 61 -0.96 9.32 6.57
CA SER A 61 0.42 9.40 6.11
C SER A 61 0.52 9.99 4.71
N ALA A 62 -0.38 9.58 3.80
CA ALA A 62 -0.46 10.13 2.45
C ALA A 62 -0.71 11.64 2.47
N THR A 63 -1.67 12.06 3.31
CA THR A 63 -2.00 13.47 3.46
C THR A 63 -0.82 14.25 4.05
N TYR A 64 -0.25 13.78 5.17
CA TYR A 64 0.89 14.40 5.84
C TYR A 64 2.08 14.62 4.91
N MET A 65 2.49 13.60 4.14
CA MET A 65 3.63 13.73 3.22
C MET A 65 3.33 14.67 2.07
N SER A 66 2.13 14.62 1.51
CA SER A 66 1.74 15.52 0.41
C SER A 66 1.63 16.99 0.85
N GLU A 67 1.21 17.22 2.10
CA GLU A 67 1.13 18.55 2.71
C GLU A 67 2.51 19.06 3.11
N ALA A 68 3.39 18.23 3.67
CA ALA A 68 4.73 18.63 4.08
C ALA A 68 5.64 19.00 2.88
N ALA A 69 5.43 18.40 1.71
CA ALA A 69 6.31 18.55 0.55
C ALA A 69 6.23 19.92 -0.17
N THR A 70 7.35 20.36 -0.73
CA THR A 70 7.42 21.55 -1.61
C THR A 70 6.80 21.26 -2.98
N ARG A 71 6.18 22.27 -3.60
CA ARG A 71 5.38 22.14 -4.84
C ARG A 71 6.11 21.40 -5.97
N GLU A 72 7.40 21.65 -6.13
CA GLU A 72 8.23 21.09 -7.20
C GLU A 72 8.74 19.66 -6.92
N ARG A 73 8.69 19.20 -5.67
CA ARG A 73 9.21 17.89 -5.25
C ARG A 73 8.15 17.00 -4.60
N ARG A 74 6.86 17.31 -4.81
CA ARG A 74 5.75 16.58 -4.19
C ARG A 74 5.75 15.10 -4.58
N GLY A 75 6.04 14.78 -5.83
CA GLY A 75 6.14 13.41 -6.33
C GLY A 75 7.27 12.65 -5.64
N PHE A 76 8.47 13.25 -5.59
CA PHE A 76 9.62 12.66 -4.89
C PHE A 76 9.31 12.37 -3.41
N PHE A 77 8.84 13.35 -2.64
CA PHE A 77 8.56 13.16 -1.21
C PHE A 77 7.39 12.19 -0.97
N SER A 78 6.33 12.25 -1.77
CA SER A 78 5.18 11.35 -1.61
C SER A 78 5.53 9.90 -1.95
N SER A 79 6.51 9.68 -2.84
CA SER A 79 6.96 8.33 -3.21
C SER A 79 7.58 7.55 -2.04
N PHE A 80 8.11 8.24 -1.02
CA PHE A 80 8.64 7.60 0.18
C PHE A 80 7.59 6.83 0.97
N GLN A 81 6.30 7.13 0.77
CA GLN A 81 5.23 6.30 1.30
C GLN A 81 5.30 4.85 0.80
N TYR A 82 5.57 4.69 -0.50
CA TYR A 82 5.69 3.36 -1.09
C TYR A 82 7.07 2.76 -0.86
N VAL A 83 8.12 3.58 -0.69
CA VAL A 83 9.42 3.08 -0.20
C VAL A 83 9.25 2.39 1.14
N THR A 84 8.51 2.97 2.09
CA THR A 84 8.31 2.33 3.41
C THR A 84 7.42 1.08 3.31
N LEU A 85 6.38 1.10 2.46
CA LEU A 85 5.49 -0.04 2.26
C LEU A 85 6.22 -1.24 1.62
N VAL A 86 6.98 -1.00 0.55
CA VAL A 86 7.81 -2.02 -0.11
C VAL A 86 9.00 -2.39 0.77
N GLY A 87 9.57 -1.44 1.51
CA GLY A 87 10.61 -1.69 2.51
C GLY A 87 10.17 -2.68 3.59
N GLY A 88 8.91 -2.60 4.02
CA GLY A 88 8.30 -3.62 4.88
C GLY A 88 8.29 -5.02 4.25
N HIS A 89 8.01 -5.12 2.94
CA HIS A 89 8.08 -6.39 2.20
C HIS A 89 9.53 -6.88 2.08
N VAL A 90 10.49 -5.98 1.81
CA VAL A 90 11.92 -6.30 1.76
C VAL A 90 12.40 -6.86 3.11
N LEU A 91 12.04 -6.21 4.23
CA LEU A 91 12.40 -6.66 5.57
C LEU A 91 11.74 -8.00 5.92
N ALA A 92 10.48 -8.21 5.53
CA ALA A 92 9.81 -9.50 5.71
C ALA A 92 10.50 -10.60 4.89
N GLN A 93 10.84 -10.30 3.63
CA GLN A 93 11.50 -11.25 2.73
C GLN A 93 12.94 -11.57 3.17
N PHE A 94 13.66 -10.57 3.67
CA PHE A 94 14.98 -10.74 4.27
C PHE A 94 14.90 -11.57 5.56
N THR A 95 13.92 -11.30 6.43
CA THR A 95 13.68 -12.11 7.62
C THR A 95 13.39 -13.57 7.23
N LEU A 96 12.54 -13.79 6.22
CA LEU A 96 12.28 -15.12 5.70
C LEU A 96 13.55 -15.80 5.17
N LEU A 97 14.40 -15.09 4.43
CA LEU A 97 15.68 -15.60 3.94
C LEU A 97 16.59 -16.05 5.09
N VAL A 98 16.72 -15.24 6.15
CA VAL A 98 17.51 -15.61 7.34
C VAL A 98 16.93 -16.84 8.03
N LEU A 99 15.61 -16.91 8.20
CA LEU A 99 14.97 -18.07 8.83
C LEU A 99 15.11 -19.34 7.98
N ASP A 100 15.00 -19.24 6.66
CA ASP A 100 15.16 -20.35 5.71
C ASP A 100 16.61 -20.89 5.69
N ALA A 101 17.59 -20.06 6.05
CA ALA A 101 18.99 -20.47 6.19
C ALA A 101 19.29 -21.13 7.55
N LEU A 102 18.52 -20.81 8.59
CA LEU A 102 18.78 -21.26 9.96
C LEU A 102 17.88 -22.40 10.43
N LEU A 103 16.68 -22.52 9.85
CA LEU A 103 15.64 -23.44 10.26
C LEU A 103 15.29 -24.42 9.15
N THR A 104 14.87 -25.62 9.54
CA THR A 104 14.26 -26.59 8.63
C THR A 104 12.82 -26.18 8.25
N GLU A 105 12.29 -26.73 7.16
CA GLU A 105 10.91 -26.45 6.71
C GLU A 105 9.87 -26.75 7.80
N ASP A 106 10.06 -27.84 8.56
CA ASP A 106 9.16 -28.23 9.65
C ASP A 106 9.20 -27.23 10.81
N GLN A 107 10.39 -26.78 11.21
CA GLN A 107 10.55 -25.75 12.24
C GLN A 107 9.94 -24.41 11.80
N LEU A 108 10.08 -24.07 10.52
CA LEU A 108 9.51 -22.84 9.95
C LEU A 108 7.97 -22.85 10.02
N ARG A 109 7.36 -24.01 9.75
CA ARG A 109 5.89 -24.23 9.83
C ARG A 109 5.39 -24.25 11.27
N ASP A 110 6.13 -24.86 12.19
CA ASP A 110 5.71 -25.01 13.58
C ASP A 110 5.77 -23.69 14.35
N PHE A 111 6.95 -23.05 14.39
CA PHE A 111 7.16 -21.83 15.18
C PHE A 111 7.89 -20.70 14.44
N GLY A 112 8.60 -20.96 13.34
CA GLY A 112 9.43 -19.95 12.67
C GLY A 112 8.63 -18.72 12.22
N TRP A 113 7.38 -18.90 11.79
CA TRP A 113 6.49 -17.79 11.45
C TRP A 113 6.23 -16.83 12.63
N ARG A 114 6.28 -17.31 13.88
CA ARG A 114 6.10 -16.48 15.09
C ARG A 114 7.23 -15.48 15.26
N ILE A 115 8.45 -15.83 14.85
CA ILE A 115 9.63 -14.96 14.92
C ILE A 115 9.41 -13.70 14.07
N GLY A 116 8.81 -13.83 12.89
CA GLY A 116 8.45 -12.70 12.04
C GLY A 116 7.48 -11.72 12.73
N PHE A 117 6.45 -12.24 13.41
CA PHE A 117 5.53 -11.40 14.20
C PHE A 117 6.20 -10.79 15.43
N ALA A 118 7.13 -11.51 16.06
CA ALA A 118 7.91 -11.00 17.18
C ALA A 118 8.74 -9.78 16.77
N ILE A 119 9.47 -9.88 15.66
CA ILE A 119 10.24 -8.76 15.08
C ILE A 119 9.31 -7.58 14.75
N GLY A 120 8.14 -7.86 14.13
CA GLY A 120 7.15 -6.82 13.82
C GLY A 120 6.59 -6.11 15.06
N GLY A 121 6.36 -6.84 16.17
CA GLY A 121 5.92 -6.25 17.43
C GLY A 121 6.99 -5.36 18.07
N VAL A 122 8.25 -5.82 18.10
CA VAL A 122 9.38 -5.01 18.60
C VAL A 122 9.56 -3.74 17.76
N ALA A 123 9.54 -3.87 16.44
CA ALA A 123 9.63 -2.72 15.53
C ALA A 123 8.50 -1.71 15.79
N ALA A 124 7.28 -2.17 16.05
CA ALA A 124 6.16 -1.28 16.33
C ALA A 124 6.31 -0.55 17.68
N VAL A 125 6.95 -1.15 18.69
CA VAL A 125 7.31 -0.45 19.95
C VAL A 125 8.33 0.65 19.69
N VAL A 126 9.34 0.39 18.86
CA VAL A 126 10.32 1.41 18.45
C VAL A 126 9.64 2.56 17.71
N VAL A 127 8.74 2.26 16.77
CA VAL A 127 7.96 3.30 16.07
C VAL A 127 7.09 4.09 17.03
N PHE A 128 6.45 3.44 18.01
CA PHE A 128 5.70 4.14 19.05
C PHE A 128 6.58 5.12 19.83
N TRP A 129 7.81 4.74 20.17
CA TRP A 129 8.76 5.64 20.83
C TRP A 129 9.16 6.82 19.93
N LEU A 130 9.47 6.57 18.65
CA LEU A 130 9.78 7.61 17.67
C LEU A 130 8.61 8.57 17.40
N ARG A 131 7.36 8.08 17.41
CA ARG A 131 6.17 8.93 17.21
C ARG A 131 5.92 9.91 18.36
N ARG A 132 6.60 9.76 19.50
CA ARG A 132 6.57 10.75 20.59
C ARG A 132 7.29 12.05 20.25
N THR A 133 8.08 12.09 19.19
CA THR A 133 8.84 13.29 18.78
C THR A 133 8.37 13.90 17.46
N MET A 134 7.31 13.35 16.83
CA MET A 134 6.73 13.94 15.61
C MET A 134 6.02 15.25 15.91
N ASP A 135 6.23 16.24 15.05
CA ASP A 135 5.47 17.49 15.02
C ASP A 135 4.05 17.25 14.44
N GLU A 136 3.09 18.04 14.90
CA GLU A 136 1.71 17.99 14.38
C GLU A 136 1.61 18.81 13.09
N SER A 137 1.03 18.22 12.03
CA SER A 137 0.90 18.90 10.73
C SER A 137 -0.28 19.85 10.66
N LEU A 138 -1.28 19.64 11.51
CA LEU A 138 -2.42 20.55 11.66
C LEU A 138 -2.02 21.67 12.62
N SER A 139 -2.27 22.93 12.25
CA SER A 139 -2.01 24.02 13.20
C SER A 139 -2.89 23.85 14.45
N GLU A 140 -2.36 24.25 15.60
CA GLU A 140 -3.12 24.23 16.87
C GLU A 140 -4.45 24.96 16.74
N GLU A 141 -4.51 26.06 15.99
CA GLU A 141 -5.73 26.82 15.71
C GLU A 141 -6.83 25.98 15.03
N VAL A 142 -6.48 25.12 14.06
CA VAL A 142 -7.44 24.24 13.37
C VAL A 142 -7.94 23.13 14.30
N ILE A 143 -7.06 22.62 15.18
CA ILE A 143 -7.43 21.60 16.18
C ILE A 143 -8.34 22.22 17.26
N GLU A 144 -8.03 23.42 17.73
CA GLU A 144 -8.81 24.19 18.70
C GLU A 144 -10.19 24.55 18.13
N ALA A 145 -10.27 25.08 16.89
CA ALA A 145 -11.55 25.36 16.22
C ALA A 145 -12.41 24.10 16.01
N THR A 146 -11.79 22.95 15.75
CA THR A 146 -12.49 21.65 15.64
C THR A 146 -12.98 21.16 17.01
N LYS A 147 -12.21 21.35 18.08
CA LYS A 147 -12.60 21.02 19.46
C LYS A 147 -13.69 21.94 20.00
N ALA A 148 -13.64 23.23 19.64
CA ALA A 148 -14.65 24.24 19.98
C ALA A 148 -15.98 24.05 19.25
N GLY A 149 -16.04 23.14 18.25
CA GLY A 149 -17.26 22.83 17.50
C GLY A 149 -17.61 23.86 16.43
N GLU A 150 -16.67 24.75 16.11
CA GLU A 150 -16.82 25.80 15.09
C GLU A 150 -16.65 25.23 13.68
N ASP A 151 -15.81 24.21 13.49
CA ASP A 151 -15.71 23.44 12.25
C ASP A 151 -16.56 22.16 12.31
N LYS A 152 -17.87 22.30 12.05
CA LYS A 152 -18.82 21.16 12.01
C LYS A 152 -18.58 20.20 10.83
N GLY A 153 -17.73 20.56 9.86
CA GLY A 153 -17.43 19.77 8.64
C GLY A 153 -16.23 18.82 8.78
N ALA A 154 -15.32 19.08 9.72
CA ALA A 154 -14.10 18.30 9.92
C ALA A 154 -14.37 16.78 10.10
N GLY A 155 -13.92 16.00 9.10
CA GLY A 155 -14.08 14.54 9.10
C GLY A 155 -15.53 14.04 9.03
N SER A 156 -16.46 14.82 8.46
CA SER A 156 -17.86 14.42 8.25
C SER A 156 -17.98 13.36 7.15
N ILE A 157 -18.29 12.12 7.55
CA ILE A 157 -18.58 11.01 6.62
C ILE A 157 -19.78 11.36 5.74
N ARG A 158 -20.78 12.06 6.29
CA ARG A 158 -21.95 12.49 5.53
C ARG A 158 -21.56 13.43 4.40
N GLU A 159 -20.72 14.43 4.67
CA GLU A 159 -20.27 15.37 3.64
C GLU A 159 -19.43 14.68 2.55
N LEU A 160 -18.62 13.69 2.92
CA LEU A 160 -17.87 12.89 1.96
C LEU A 160 -18.80 12.19 0.95
N PHE A 161 -19.86 11.54 1.43
CA PHE A 161 -20.80 10.79 0.59
C PHE A 161 -21.88 11.64 -0.08
N THR A 162 -22.15 12.86 0.37
CA THR A 162 -23.12 13.75 -0.27
C THR A 162 -22.47 14.76 -1.20
N ARG A 163 -21.43 15.47 -0.72
CA ARG A 163 -20.81 16.60 -1.43
C ARG A 163 -19.59 16.18 -2.25
N TYR A 164 -18.80 15.23 -1.75
CA TYR A 164 -17.55 14.79 -2.38
C TYR A 164 -17.62 13.36 -2.97
N TRP A 165 -18.82 12.87 -3.28
CA TRP A 165 -19.01 11.50 -3.79
C TRP A 165 -18.27 11.24 -5.12
N LYS A 166 -18.16 12.26 -5.99
CA LYS A 166 -17.41 12.16 -7.25
C LYS A 166 -15.90 11.98 -7.00
N PRO A 167 -15.22 12.87 -6.23
CA PRO A 167 -13.84 12.62 -5.77
C PRO A 167 -13.64 11.28 -5.07
N SER A 168 -14.59 10.85 -4.23
CA SER A 168 -14.54 9.53 -3.56
C SER A 168 -14.59 8.37 -4.54
N LEU A 169 -15.48 8.43 -5.54
CA LEU A 169 -15.57 7.42 -6.58
C LEU A 169 -14.31 7.40 -7.45
N LEU A 170 -13.76 8.57 -7.80
CA LEU A 170 -12.48 8.65 -8.52
C LEU A 170 -11.34 8.04 -7.72
N CYS A 171 -11.21 8.38 -6.43
CA CYS A 171 -10.21 7.79 -5.54
C CYS A 171 -10.34 6.26 -5.49
N PHE A 172 -11.56 5.75 -5.36
CA PHE A 172 -11.85 4.31 -5.37
C PHE A 172 -11.44 3.65 -6.69
N LEU A 173 -11.89 4.19 -7.84
CA LEU A 173 -11.62 3.61 -9.16
C LEU A 173 -10.14 3.69 -9.55
N ILE A 174 -9.43 4.76 -9.17
CA ILE A 174 -7.98 4.88 -9.34
C ILE A 174 -7.26 3.84 -8.49
N THR A 175 -7.74 3.61 -7.26
CA THR A 175 -7.15 2.62 -6.35
C THR A 175 -7.38 1.20 -6.84
N MET A 176 -8.56 0.90 -7.38
CA MET A 176 -8.99 -0.44 -7.77
C MET A 176 -7.98 -1.14 -8.69
N GLY A 177 -7.67 -0.58 -9.85
CA GLY A 177 -6.70 -1.18 -10.78
C GLY A 177 -5.28 -1.20 -10.20
N GLY A 178 -4.88 -0.12 -9.54
CA GLY A 178 -3.54 -0.02 -8.97
C GLY A 178 -3.27 -0.96 -7.79
N THR A 179 -4.25 -1.21 -6.93
CA THR A 179 -4.10 -2.17 -5.82
C THR A 179 -4.11 -3.61 -6.31
N VAL A 180 -5.00 -3.97 -7.25
CA VAL A 180 -5.01 -5.31 -7.83
C VAL A 180 -3.69 -5.60 -8.54
N ALA A 181 -3.18 -4.65 -9.33
CA ALA A 181 -1.87 -4.78 -9.97
C ALA A 181 -0.75 -4.89 -8.94
N PHE A 182 -0.77 -4.07 -7.88
CA PHE A 182 0.21 -4.14 -6.79
C PHE A 182 0.26 -5.53 -6.17
N TYR A 183 -0.86 -6.06 -5.67
CA TYR A 183 -0.88 -7.39 -5.06
C TYR A 183 -0.57 -8.51 -6.07
N THR A 184 -0.99 -8.36 -7.33
CA THR A 184 -0.65 -9.33 -8.37
C THR A 184 0.86 -9.39 -8.61
N TYR A 185 1.53 -8.24 -8.68
CA TYR A 185 2.94 -8.19 -9.03
C TYR A 185 3.85 -8.36 -7.81
N SER A 186 3.47 -7.87 -6.63
CA SER A 186 4.31 -7.89 -5.42
C SER A 186 3.98 -9.02 -4.44
N VAL A 187 2.88 -9.75 -4.65
CA VAL A 187 2.50 -10.90 -3.80
C VAL A 187 2.34 -12.16 -4.65
N ASN A 188 1.50 -12.13 -5.69
CA ASN A 188 1.28 -13.33 -6.51
C ASN A 188 2.51 -13.69 -7.34
N ALA A 189 3.18 -12.73 -7.99
CA ALA A 189 4.39 -13.04 -8.76
C ALA A 189 5.53 -13.62 -7.89
N PRO A 190 5.83 -13.09 -6.69
CA PRO A 190 6.73 -13.74 -5.75
C PRO A 190 6.31 -15.14 -5.32
N ALA A 191 5.01 -15.39 -5.13
CA ALA A 191 4.49 -16.73 -4.82
C ALA A 191 4.64 -17.71 -6.01
N ILE A 192 4.46 -17.23 -7.25
CA ILE A 192 4.73 -17.99 -8.47
C ILE A 192 6.21 -18.37 -8.53
N VAL A 193 7.12 -17.39 -8.36
CA VAL A 193 8.57 -17.63 -8.32
C VAL A 193 8.91 -18.65 -7.24
N LYS A 194 8.41 -18.46 -6.01
CA LYS A 194 8.68 -19.41 -4.92
C LYS A 194 8.20 -20.83 -5.24
N THR A 195 7.08 -20.96 -5.96
CA THR A 195 6.57 -22.27 -6.35
C THR A 195 7.36 -22.88 -7.51
N ALA A 196 7.80 -22.07 -8.49
CA ALA A 196 8.57 -22.53 -9.65
C ALA A 196 9.94 -23.10 -9.25
N TYR A 197 10.59 -22.50 -8.25
CA TYR A 197 11.90 -22.92 -7.72
C TYR A 197 11.79 -23.81 -6.48
N LYS A 198 10.64 -24.48 -6.28
CA LYS A 198 10.47 -25.39 -5.14
C LYS A 198 11.47 -26.55 -5.24
N GLY A 199 12.32 -26.72 -4.23
CA GLY A 199 13.39 -27.72 -4.22
C GLY A 199 14.75 -27.22 -4.74
N GLU A 200 14.83 -25.99 -5.25
CA GLU A 200 16.08 -25.36 -5.72
C GLU A 200 16.70 -24.44 -4.65
N GLY A 201 16.66 -24.90 -3.39
CA GLY A 201 17.16 -24.16 -2.23
C GLY A 201 16.51 -22.79 -2.08
N MET A 202 17.35 -21.76 -1.88
CA MET A 202 16.92 -20.38 -1.59
C MET A 202 16.77 -19.50 -2.85
N THR A 203 16.88 -20.08 -4.06
CA THR A 203 16.92 -19.33 -5.33
C THR A 203 15.70 -18.42 -5.49
N GLY A 204 14.50 -18.96 -5.29
CA GLY A 204 13.26 -18.16 -5.36
C GLY A 204 13.19 -17.04 -4.30
N THR A 205 13.71 -17.31 -3.09
CA THR A 205 13.75 -16.32 -2.00
C THR A 205 14.66 -15.14 -2.35
N TRP A 206 15.84 -15.41 -2.95
CA TRP A 206 16.77 -14.39 -3.43
C TRP A 206 16.19 -13.56 -4.59
N ILE A 207 15.59 -14.19 -5.60
CA ILE A 207 14.95 -13.48 -6.73
C ILE A 207 13.91 -12.48 -6.22
N ASN A 208 13.06 -12.93 -5.29
CA ASN A 208 12.03 -12.09 -4.70
C ASN A 208 12.62 -10.95 -3.86
N LEU A 209 13.66 -11.20 -3.06
CA LEU A 209 14.31 -10.17 -2.26
C LEU A 209 14.94 -9.09 -3.15
N ILE A 210 15.73 -9.49 -4.15
CA ILE A 210 16.37 -8.56 -5.10
C ILE A 210 15.31 -7.80 -5.90
N GLY A 211 14.25 -8.48 -6.34
CA GLY A 211 13.13 -7.85 -7.03
C GLY A 211 12.43 -6.79 -6.18
N LEU A 212 12.14 -7.07 -4.91
CA LEU A 212 11.49 -6.12 -4.02
C LEU A 212 12.41 -4.93 -3.68
N ILE A 213 13.71 -5.16 -3.51
CA ILE A 213 14.71 -4.08 -3.37
C ILE A 213 14.70 -3.20 -4.62
N PHE A 214 14.67 -3.81 -5.80
CA PHE A 214 14.57 -3.09 -7.07
C PHE A 214 13.29 -2.25 -7.14
N LEU A 215 12.12 -2.82 -6.80
CA LEU A 215 10.87 -2.06 -6.72
C LEU A 215 10.96 -0.90 -5.72
N MET A 216 11.57 -1.11 -4.56
CA MET A 216 11.75 -0.08 -3.53
C MET A 216 12.58 1.10 -4.06
N LEU A 217 13.70 0.83 -4.73
CA LEU A 217 14.59 1.84 -5.29
C LEU A 217 13.99 2.58 -6.48
N LEU A 218 13.03 1.96 -7.20
CA LEU A 218 12.31 2.62 -8.29
C LEU A 218 11.31 3.68 -7.80
N GLN A 219 10.81 3.61 -6.57
CA GLN A 219 9.75 4.55 -6.11
C GLN A 219 10.20 6.02 -6.14
N PRO A 220 11.38 6.39 -5.58
CA PRO A 220 11.87 7.78 -5.65
C PRO A 220 12.13 8.24 -7.09
N ILE A 221 12.59 7.33 -7.95
CA ILE A 221 12.84 7.62 -9.37
C ILE A 221 11.51 7.94 -10.07
N GLY A 222 10.49 7.12 -9.87
CA GLY A 222 9.13 7.38 -10.38
C GLY A 222 8.57 8.70 -9.87
N GLY A 223 8.78 9.02 -8.59
CA GLY A 223 8.39 10.30 -7.99
C GLY A 223 9.04 11.50 -8.68
N MET A 224 10.35 11.45 -8.94
CA MET A 224 11.08 12.51 -9.66
C MET A 224 10.62 12.65 -11.12
N ILE A 225 10.35 11.55 -11.82
CA ILE A 225 9.83 11.59 -13.19
C ILE A 225 8.44 12.25 -13.20
N SER A 226 7.59 11.93 -12.21
CA SER A 226 6.28 12.57 -12.09
C SER A 226 6.36 14.07 -11.88
N ASP A 227 7.34 14.56 -11.13
CA ASP A 227 7.48 16.00 -10.89
C ASP A 227 7.82 16.75 -12.18
N LYS A 228 8.57 16.13 -13.11
CA LYS A 228 8.91 16.71 -14.42
C LYS A 228 7.81 16.56 -15.47
N VAL A 229 7.33 15.33 -15.67
CA VAL A 229 6.43 14.95 -16.76
C VAL A 229 4.94 15.17 -16.39
N GLY A 230 4.65 15.19 -15.09
CA GLY A 230 3.30 15.24 -14.54
C GLY A 230 2.74 13.87 -14.20
N ARG A 231 1.59 13.85 -13.50
CA ARG A 231 1.03 12.64 -12.87
C ARG A 231 0.29 11.76 -13.87
N LYS A 232 -0.48 12.38 -14.79
CA LYS A 232 -1.29 11.67 -15.79
C LYS A 232 -0.44 10.76 -16.69
N PRO A 233 0.70 11.19 -17.28
CA PRO A 233 1.49 10.33 -18.16
C PRO A 233 2.01 9.05 -17.48
N LEU A 234 2.38 9.12 -16.19
CA LEU A 234 2.82 7.94 -15.44
C LEU A 234 1.67 6.95 -15.20
N LEU A 235 0.47 7.45 -14.89
CA LEU A 235 -0.70 6.60 -14.73
C LEU A 235 -1.14 5.97 -16.05
N LEU A 236 -0.99 6.67 -17.17
CA LEU A 236 -1.23 6.11 -18.50
C LEU A 236 -0.20 5.03 -18.84
N TRP A 237 1.09 5.27 -18.56
CA TRP A 237 2.15 4.26 -18.70
C TRP A 237 1.82 2.99 -17.90
N PHE A 238 1.43 3.15 -16.64
CA PHE A 238 0.98 2.04 -15.80
C PHE A 238 -0.24 1.35 -16.41
N GLY A 239 -1.26 2.09 -16.86
CA GLY A 239 -2.48 1.51 -17.39
C GLY A 239 -2.23 0.69 -18.67
N PHE A 240 -1.60 1.28 -19.69
CA PHE A 240 -1.29 0.57 -20.94
C PHE A 240 -0.31 -0.58 -20.71
N GLY A 241 0.74 -0.35 -19.92
CA GLY A 241 1.71 -1.38 -19.57
C GLY A 241 1.05 -2.53 -18.82
N GLY A 242 0.21 -2.24 -17.83
CA GLY A 242 -0.48 -3.24 -17.02
C GLY A 242 -1.49 -4.07 -17.82
N LEU A 243 -2.19 -3.47 -18.79
CA LEU A 243 -3.12 -4.16 -19.68
C LEU A 243 -2.44 -5.26 -20.51
N VAL A 244 -1.26 -4.96 -21.06
CA VAL A 244 -0.53 -5.91 -21.92
C VAL A 244 0.31 -6.86 -21.07
N TYR A 245 1.02 -6.32 -20.09
CA TYR A 245 2.06 -7.05 -19.37
C TYR A 245 1.51 -8.03 -18.33
N THR A 246 0.30 -7.83 -17.80
CA THR A 246 -0.30 -8.78 -16.85
C THR A 246 -0.44 -10.17 -17.46
N TYR A 247 -0.84 -10.26 -18.74
CA TYR A 247 -0.92 -11.52 -19.45
C TYR A 247 0.46 -12.18 -19.55
N VAL A 248 1.46 -11.42 -20.00
CA VAL A 248 2.84 -11.91 -20.14
C VAL A 248 3.38 -12.41 -18.79
N LEU A 249 3.22 -11.63 -17.73
CA LEU A 249 3.74 -11.97 -16.41
C LEU A 249 3.12 -13.26 -15.87
N ILE A 250 1.79 -13.38 -15.89
CA ILE A 250 1.11 -14.52 -15.24
C ILE A 250 1.22 -15.81 -16.07
N THR A 251 1.29 -15.71 -17.40
CA THR A 251 1.41 -16.90 -18.26
C THR A 251 2.85 -17.43 -18.33
N TYR A 252 3.86 -16.58 -18.49
CA TYR A 252 5.24 -17.05 -18.74
C TYR A 252 6.09 -17.20 -17.48
N LEU A 253 5.79 -16.49 -16.40
CA LEU A 253 6.57 -16.59 -15.16
C LEU A 253 6.56 -18.00 -14.54
N PRO A 254 5.44 -18.76 -14.52
CA PRO A 254 5.42 -20.13 -14.00
C PRO A 254 6.24 -21.14 -14.83
N GLU A 255 6.39 -20.89 -16.13
CA GLU A 255 7.08 -21.78 -17.06
C GLU A 255 8.60 -21.56 -17.06
N THR A 256 9.04 -20.41 -16.55
CA THR A 256 10.44 -20.00 -16.58
C THR A 256 11.28 -20.77 -15.57
N ARG A 257 12.38 -21.38 -16.04
CA ARG A 257 13.37 -22.11 -15.22
C ARG A 257 14.71 -21.38 -15.04
N SER A 258 14.86 -20.20 -15.64
CA SER A 258 16.08 -19.39 -15.53
C SER A 258 15.90 -18.29 -14.47
N PRO A 259 16.72 -18.26 -13.40
CA PRO A 259 16.63 -17.23 -12.36
C PRO A 259 16.67 -15.80 -12.89
N VAL A 260 17.54 -15.55 -13.88
CA VAL A 260 17.68 -14.25 -14.52
C VAL A 260 16.41 -13.87 -15.28
N THR A 261 15.81 -14.82 -16.00
CA THR A 261 14.58 -14.56 -16.76
C THR A 261 13.40 -14.31 -15.83
N SER A 262 13.27 -15.07 -14.73
CA SER A 262 12.25 -14.81 -13.71
C SER A 262 12.42 -13.44 -13.06
N PHE A 263 13.66 -13.05 -12.75
CA PHE A 263 13.95 -11.71 -12.23
C PHE A 263 13.57 -10.62 -13.24
N VAL A 264 13.94 -10.75 -14.52
CA VAL A 264 13.61 -9.77 -15.56
C VAL A 264 12.11 -9.64 -15.74
N LEU A 265 11.36 -10.75 -15.77
CA LEU A 265 9.90 -10.73 -15.87
C LEU A 265 9.27 -9.95 -14.71
N VAL A 266 9.71 -10.22 -13.49
CA VAL A 266 9.21 -9.51 -12.30
C VAL A 266 9.64 -8.02 -12.32
N ALA A 267 10.89 -7.74 -12.70
CA ALA A 267 11.45 -6.39 -12.74
C ALA A 267 10.72 -5.48 -13.74
N VAL A 268 10.39 -5.98 -14.94
CA VAL A 268 9.59 -5.23 -15.91
C VAL A 268 8.20 -4.92 -15.35
N GLY A 269 7.58 -5.88 -14.66
CA GLY A 269 6.31 -5.65 -13.95
C GLY A 269 6.42 -4.54 -12.91
N TYR A 270 7.52 -4.50 -12.15
CA TYR A 270 7.80 -3.46 -11.16
C TYR A 270 8.05 -2.08 -11.78
N VAL A 271 8.69 -2.00 -12.96
CA VAL A 271 8.85 -0.74 -13.69
C VAL A 271 7.49 -0.19 -14.12
N ILE A 272 6.60 -1.04 -14.63
CA ILE A 272 5.24 -0.65 -15.00
C ILE A 272 4.45 -0.21 -13.77
N LEU A 273 4.51 -1.00 -12.69
CA LEU A 273 3.82 -0.73 -11.43
C LEU A 273 4.23 0.59 -10.79
N THR A 274 5.51 0.97 -10.93
CA THR A 274 6.05 2.24 -10.42
C THR A 274 5.31 3.46 -10.95
N GLY A 275 4.74 3.39 -12.17
CA GLY A 275 3.92 4.47 -12.72
C GLY A 275 2.68 4.80 -11.88
N TYR A 276 2.15 3.81 -11.16
CA TYR A 276 1.07 4.03 -10.18
C TYR A 276 1.62 4.25 -8.77
N THR A 277 2.45 3.34 -8.26
CA THR A 277 2.80 3.32 -6.84
C THR A 277 3.57 4.56 -6.39
N SER A 278 4.43 5.12 -7.24
CA SER A 278 5.24 6.28 -6.87
C SER A 278 4.44 7.56 -6.61
N ILE A 279 3.23 7.68 -7.18
CA ILE A 279 2.44 8.92 -7.16
C ILE A 279 1.00 8.79 -6.66
N ASN A 280 0.55 7.56 -6.45
CA ASN A 280 -0.82 7.26 -6.07
C ASN A 280 -1.29 8.04 -4.82
N ALA A 281 -0.45 8.15 -3.79
CA ALA A 281 -0.78 8.91 -2.59
C ALA A 281 -1.06 10.40 -2.87
N LEU A 282 -0.24 11.01 -3.73
CA LEU A 282 -0.35 12.41 -4.12
C LEU A 282 -1.60 12.67 -4.98
N VAL A 283 -1.82 11.83 -5.99
CA VAL A 283 -2.99 11.97 -6.87
C VAL A 283 -4.29 11.90 -6.06
N LYS A 284 -4.34 11.06 -5.03
CA LYS A 284 -5.49 10.94 -4.14
C LYS A 284 -5.66 12.16 -3.25
N SER A 285 -4.58 12.69 -2.68
CA SER A 285 -4.66 13.84 -1.78
C SER A 285 -5.03 15.14 -2.52
N GLU A 286 -4.67 15.27 -3.79
CA GLU A 286 -5.05 16.38 -4.67
C GLU A 286 -6.55 16.45 -4.99
N LEU A 287 -7.30 15.33 -4.86
CA LEU A 287 -8.73 15.26 -5.14
C LEU A 287 -9.60 15.90 -4.05
N PHE A 288 -9.08 16.08 -2.84
CA PHE A 288 -9.85 16.49 -1.68
C PHE A 288 -9.29 17.77 -1.02
N PRO A 289 -10.17 18.64 -0.50
CA PRO A 289 -9.76 19.77 0.33
C PRO A 289 -9.29 19.31 1.73
N ALA A 290 -8.42 20.09 2.38
CA ALA A 290 -7.70 19.70 3.61
C ALA A 290 -8.61 19.14 4.72
N HIS A 291 -9.76 19.77 4.99
CA HIS A 291 -10.67 19.42 6.09
C HIS A 291 -11.32 18.02 5.96
N VAL A 292 -11.38 17.44 4.75
CA VAL A 292 -11.88 16.07 4.51
C VAL A 292 -10.85 15.16 3.83
N ARG A 293 -9.64 15.65 3.54
CA ARG A 293 -8.63 14.95 2.73
C ARG A 293 -8.25 13.59 3.28
N ALA A 294 -7.81 13.50 4.53
CA ALA A 294 -7.39 12.21 5.08
C ALA A 294 -8.53 11.20 5.17
N LEU A 295 -9.76 11.66 5.47
CA LEU A 295 -10.94 10.80 5.45
C LEU A 295 -11.26 10.33 4.02
N GLY A 296 -11.27 11.22 3.04
CA GLY A 296 -11.62 10.90 1.65
C GLY A 296 -10.61 9.96 0.99
N VAL A 297 -9.32 10.23 1.19
CA VAL A 297 -8.23 9.34 0.76
C VAL A 297 -8.33 8.00 1.49
N GLY A 298 -8.48 8.01 2.82
CA GLY A 298 -8.52 6.80 3.63
C GLY A 298 -9.68 5.88 3.29
N VAL A 299 -10.91 6.39 3.19
CA VAL A 299 -12.10 5.60 2.89
C VAL A 299 -12.06 5.04 1.46
N GLY A 300 -11.75 5.87 0.46
CA GLY A 300 -11.67 5.42 -0.93
C GLY A 300 -10.59 4.36 -1.13
N TYR A 301 -9.42 4.56 -0.50
CA TYR A 301 -8.33 3.58 -0.51
C TYR A 301 -8.74 2.28 0.19
N ALA A 302 -9.24 2.36 1.43
CA ALA A 302 -9.55 1.17 2.22
C ALA A 302 -10.62 0.31 1.55
N LEU A 303 -11.69 0.91 1.01
CA LEU A 303 -12.74 0.16 0.31
C LEU A 303 -12.20 -0.57 -0.92
N ALA A 304 -11.46 0.13 -1.79
CA ALA A 304 -10.89 -0.49 -2.97
C ALA A 304 -9.85 -1.57 -2.62
N ASN A 305 -9.01 -1.31 -1.61
CA ASN A 305 -7.99 -2.24 -1.17
C ASN A 305 -8.61 -3.50 -0.53
N SER A 306 -9.64 -3.37 0.29
CA SER A 306 -10.33 -4.50 0.91
C SER A 306 -11.11 -5.33 -0.10
N MET A 307 -11.76 -4.70 -1.08
CA MET A 307 -12.59 -5.41 -2.06
C MET A 307 -11.78 -6.10 -3.16
N PHE A 308 -10.69 -5.49 -3.61
CA PHE A 308 -9.94 -5.94 -4.78
C PHE A 308 -8.48 -6.30 -4.48
N GLY A 309 -7.77 -5.46 -3.74
CA GLY A 309 -6.35 -5.68 -3.44
C GLY A 309 -6.10 -6.90 -2.55
N GLY A 310 -6.67 -6.89 -1.35
CA GLY A 310 -6.51 -7.95 -0.36
C GLY A 310 -7.13 -9.29 -0.77
N THR A 311 -8.12 -9.27 -1.67
CA THR A 311 -8.76 -10.48 -2.20
C THR A 311 -8.03 -11.04 -3.42
N ALA A 312 -7.19 -10.26 -4.12
CA ALA A 312 -6.51 -10.71 -5.34
C ALA A 312 -5.67 -11.98 -5.15
N PRO A 313 -4.88 -12.17 -4.08
CA PRO A 313 -4.16 -13.42 -3.86
C PRO A 313 -5.07 -14.63 -3.65
N LEU A 314 -6.18 -14.44 -2.93
CA LEU A 314 -7.18 -15.49 -2.70
C LEU A 314 -7.86 -15.90 -4.02
N ILE A 315 -8.29 -14.92 -4.82
CA ILE A 315 -8.92 -15.16 -6.12
C ILE A 315 -7.94 -15.86 -7.06
N TYR A 316 -6.67 -15.42 -7.09
CA TYR A 316 -5.63 -16.07 -7.88
C TYR A 316 -5.45 -17.53 -7.48
N GLN A 317 -5.32 -17.82 -6.18
CA GLN A 317 -5.17 -19.19 -5.70
C GLN A 317 -6.38 -20.05 -6.05
N ALA A 318 -7.61 -19.57 -5.82
CA ALA A 318 -8.84 -20.31 -6.10
C ALA A 318 -9.02 -20.62 -7.60
N LEU A 319 -8.62 -19.69 -8.48
CA LEU A 319 -8.67 -19.91 -9.93
C LEU A 319 -7.52 -20.80 -10.41
N ARG A 320 -6.35 -20.71 -9.79
CA ARG A 320 -5.21 -21.59 -10.06
C ARG A 320 -5.53 -23.05 -9.73
N GLU A 321 -6.17 -23.31 -8.60
CA GLU A 321 -6.60 -24.67 -8.20
C GLU A 321 -7.64 -25.29 -9.17
N ARG A 322 -8.30 -24.47 -10.00
CA ARG A 322 -9.27 -24.90 -11.01
C ARG A 322 -8.73 -24.84 -12.44
N ASP A 323 -7.43 -24.58 -12.62
CA ASP A 323 -6.80 -24.33 -13.93
C ASP A 323 -7.45 -23.18 -14.74
N GLN A 324 -8.07 -22.23 -14.05
CA GLN A 324 -8.76 -21.06 -14.63
C GLN A 324 -7.96 -19.76 -14.46
N VAL A 325 -6.63 -19.83 -14.46
CA VAL A 325 -5.73 -18.67 -14.38
C VAL A 325 -6.05 -17.58 -15.44
N PRO A 326 -6.50 -17.89 -16.67
CA PRO A 326 -6.93 -16.87 -17.63
C PRO A 326 -8.06 -15.96 -17.12
N LEU A 327 -8.98 -16.46 -16.29
CA LEU A 327 -10.03 -15.64 -15.67
C LEU A 327 -9.43 -14.63 -14.69
N PHE A 328 -8.36 -15.00 -13.98
CA PHE A 328 -7.65 -14.08 -13.10
C PHE A 328 -6.97 -12.98 -13.90
N ILE A 329 -6.31 -13.32 -15.00
CA ILE A 329 -5.72 -12.32 -15.91
C ILE A 329 -6.79 -11.36 -16.42
N GLY A 330 -7.96 -11.88 -16.84
CA GLY A 330 -9.11 -11.08 -17.25
C GLY A 330 -9.59 -10.14 -16.16
N TYR A 331 -9.76 -10.63 -14.93
CA TYR A 331 -10.13 -9.84 -13.75
C TYR A 331 -9.17 -8.67 -13.51
N VAL A 332 -7.86 -8.94 -13.45
CA VAL A 332 -6.83 -7.91 -13.24
C VAL A 332 -6.85 -6.90 -14.38
N THR A 333 -6.93 -7.37 -15.63
CA THR A 333 -6.92 -6.52 -16.83
C THR A 333 -8.15 -5.62 -16.88
N VAL A 334 -9.34 -6.11 -16.53
CA VAL A 334 -10.58 -5.31 -16.46
C VAL A 334 -10.45 -4.24 -15.37
N CYS A 335 -9.95 -4.58 -14.19
CA CYS A 335 -9.74 -3.59 -13.13
C CYS A 335 -8.77 -2.47 -13.56
N ILE A 336 -7.65 -2.83 -14.20
CA ILE A 336 -6.67 -1.86 -14.74
C ILE A 336 -7.31 -1.03 -15.86
N ALA A 337 -8.09 -1.64 -16.75
CA ALA A 337 -8.76 -0.95 -17.86
C ALA A 337 -9.76 0.09 -17.35
N VAL A 338 -10.55 -0.23 -16.34
CA VAL A 338 -11.48 0.73 -15.71
C VAL A 338 -10.70 1.90 -15.11
N SER A 339 -9.59 1.65 -14.41
CA SER A 339 -8.73 2.73 -13.90
C SER A 339 -8.10 3.56 -15.03
N LEU A 340 -7.69 2.93 -16.14
CA LEU A 340 -7.13 3.61 -17.30
C LEU A 340 -8.15 4.56 -17.95
N VAL A 341 -9.41 4.14 -18.09
CA VAL A 341 -10.50 5.00 -18.56
C VAL A 341 -10.63 6.23 -17.65
N VAL A 342 -10.56 6.04 -16.33
CA VAL A 342 -10.57 7.17 -15.38
C VAL A 342 -9.38 8.11 -15.60
N TYR A 343 -8.17 7.57 -15.81
CA TYR A 343 -6.98 8.38 -16.07
C TYR A 343 -7.09 9.20 -17.37
N LEU A 344 -7.69 8.64 -18.41
CA LEU A 344 -7.85 9.29 -19.71
C LEU A 344 -8.83 10.47 -19.64
N PHE A 345 -10.01 10.27 -19.05
CA PHE A 345 -11.11 11.23 -19.13
C PHE A 345 -11.20 12.19 -17.94
N PHE A 346 -10.80 11.76 -16.73
CA PHE A 346 -11.07 12.53 -15.50
C PHE A 346 -9.82 13.17 -14.89
N LEU A 347 -8.62 12.68 -15.20
CA LEU A 347 -7.38 13.32 -14.75
C LEU A 347 -6.91 14.37 -15.76
N ARG A 348 -6.63 15.57 -15.26
CA ARG A 348 -5.99 16.67 -16.00
C ARG A 348 -4.51 16.72 -15.63
N ASN A 349 -3.64 16.88 -16.63
CA ASN A 349 -2.21 17.02 -16.36
C ASN A 349 -1.89 18.46 -15.97
N LYS A 350 -1.13 18.65 -14.88
CA LYS A 350 -0.65 19.97 -14.41
C LYS A 350 -1.76 21.03 -14.17
N SER A 351 -2.95 20.61 -13.76
CA SER A 351 -4.00 21.54 -13.32
C SER A 351 -3.76 22.03 -11.89
N GLU A 352 -4.23 23.23 -11.57
CA GLU A 352 -4.29 23.72 -10.18
C GLU A 352 -5.12 22.78 -9.30
N THR A 353 -4.55 22.36 -8.18
CA THR A 353 -5.19 21.44 -7.22
C THR A 353 -5.59 22.16 -5.93
N TYR A 354 -6.41 21.51 -5.10
CA TYR A 354 -6.71 22.03 -3.75
C TYR A 354 -5.43 22.27 -2.95
N LEU A 355 -4.43 21.39 -3.10
CA LEU A 355 -3.10 21.51 -2.50
C LEU A 355 -2.31 22.74 -2.99
N ASP A 356 -2.57 23.24 -4.20
CA ASP A 356 -1.93 24.46 -4.71
C ASP A 356 -2.63 25.71 -4.20
N ARG A 357 -3.97 25.67 -4.08
CA ARG A 357 -4.78 26.81 -3.62
C ARG A 357 -4.64 27.08 -2.13
N GLU A 358 -4.55 26.02 -1.32
CA GLU A 358 -4.49 26.14 0.15
C GLU A 358 -3.15 26.68 0.67
N ARG A 359 -2.04 26.44 -0.05
CA ARG A 359 -0.72 26.97 0.35
C ARG A 359 -0.38 28.32 -0.29
N GLY A 360 -1.16 28.82 -1.25
CA GLY A 360 -0.79 30.01 -2.02
C GLY A 360 0.59 29.88 -2.65
N LEU A 361 1.07 30.95 -3.27
CA LEU A 361 2.43 31.07 -3.83
C LEU A 361 3.50 31.18 -2.72
N ALA A 362 3.40 30.41 -1.63
CA ALA A 362 4.23 30.54 -0.43
C ALA A 362 5.74 30.31 -0.65
N PHE A 363 6.17 29.95 -1.86
CA PHE A 363 7.59 29.81 -2.24
C PHE A 363 7.97 30.53 -3.55
N VAL A 364 7.18 31.51 -4.02
CA VAL A 364 7.57 32.34 -5.19
C VAL A 364 8.63 33.40 -4.84
N LYS A 365 9.07 33.46 -3.58
CA LYS A 365 10.24 34.25 -3.18
C LYS A 365 11.17 33.42 -2.32
N ALA A 366 12.14 32.77 -2.94
CA ALA A 366 13.44 32.50 -2.36
C ALA A 366 14.49 32.86 -3.41
#